data_AF-A0AAQ4S707-F1
#
_entry.id   AF-A0AAQ4S707-F1
#
_cell.length_a   1.000
_cell.length_b   1.000
_cell.length_c   1.000
_cell.angle_alpha   90.00
_cell.angle_beta   90.00
_cell.angle_gamma   90.00
#
_symmetry.space_group_name_H-M   'P 1'
#
loop_
_entity.id
_entity.type
_entity.pdbx_description
1 polymer ?
#
loop_
_entity_poly.entity_id
_entity_poly.type
_entity_poly.pdbx_seq_one_letter_code
_entity_poly.pdbx_strand_id
1 'polypeptide(L)'
;MCLTVRDSISNEDFSPLDHSTPSSLTGTISLPSSDSDLRELENALLKKPGGEDILEEYKSENSLMHRTRRQLVNILASDMTERHGRIPSRQQKEKYALGIITLFPSLKDPFSPKGYEHFYDGERGTGYLAWRLKTISRTSAKRPVKAVSVHQAQGPKRQRSATTLPQQLDGDACREAISFLVHSPDEASVFPKMKMTFQHGQDLVHDPQRSTDVFKTFPRFLDVKGLVNQDFLLLFGAETASKMLEKWDTSFKLKFIKEAKQLTPTTELCRLLKASKTGTVTSLLCCFFSISRHPQREGRGPK
;
A
#
# COMPACT_ATOMS: atom_id res chain seq x y z
N MET A 1 11.44 31.06 -28.84
CA MET A 1 11.70 29.65 -29.18
C MET A 1 10.50 28.86 -28.66
N CYS A 2 9.38 28.76 -29.40
CA CYS A 2 9.11 27.75 -30.45
C CYS A 2 9.51 26.33 -29.97
N LEU A 3 8.65 25.33 -29.85
CA LEU A 3 7.44 25.01 -30.63
C LEU A 3 6.34 24.32 -29.80
N THR A 4 5.12 24.65 -30.20
CA THR A 4 3.84 23.95 -30.01
C THR A 4 3.75 22.69 -30.87
N VAL A 5 3.00 21.68 -30.41
CA VAL A 5 2.17 20.85 -31.29
C VAL A 5 0.78 20.74 -30.67
N ARG A 6 -0.15 21.49 -31.27
CA ARG A 6 -1.59 21.21 -31.30
C ARG A 6 -1.78 20.19 -32.41
N ASP A 7 -2.70 19.26 -32.25
CA ASP A 7 -3.51 18.79 -33.36
C ASP A 7 -4.97 18.78 -32.92
N SER A 8 -5.76 19.53 -33.68
CA SER A 8 -7.20 19.69 -33.62
C SER A 8 -7.76 19.10 -34.90
N ILE A 9 -8.70 18.15 -34.86
CA ILE A 9 -9.60 17.78 -35.97
C ILE A 9 -10.87 17.25 -35.30
N SER A 10 -11.83 18.13 -34.95
CA SER A 10 -12.97 18.65 -35.74
C SER A 10 -14.24 17.79 -35.60
N ASN A 11 -15.29 18.44 -35.10
CA ASN A 11 -16.70 18.04 -35.21
C ASN A 11 -17.10 17.97 -36.68
N GLU A 12 -17.89 16.98 -37.03
CA GLU A 12 -18.92 16.80 -38.08
C GLU A 12 -19.22 15.28 -37.97
N ASP A 13 -20.41 14.70 -37.94
CA ASP A 13 -21.69 15.07 -38.51
C ASP A 13 -22.78 14.21 -37.82
N PHE A 14 -24.00 14.72 -37.83
CA PHE A 14 -25.19 14.15 -37.21
C PHE A 14 -25.95 13.29 -38.25
N SER A 15 -26.65 12.25 -37.76
CA SER A 15 -27.84 11.59 -38.38
C SER A 15 -27.63 10.24 -39.14
N PRO A 16 -28.69 9.47 -39.48
CA PRO A 16 -29.08 8.25 -38.73
C PRO A 16 -29.42 7.02 -39.64
N LEU A 17 -29.95 5.94 -39.04
CA LEU A 17 -30.56 4.72 -39.64
C LEU A 17 -29.52 3.65 -40.04
N ASP A 18 -29.69 2.35 -39.80
CA ASP A 18 -30.83 1.49 -40.15
C ASP A 18 -30.74 0.12 -39.40
N HIS A 19 -31.91 -0.26 -38.88
CA HIS A 19 -32.59 -1.55 -38.62
C HIS A 19 -31.79 -2.87 -38.39
N SER A 20 -32.08 -3.53 -37.25
CA SER A 20 -32.92 -4.77 -37.18
C SER A 20 -32.60 -5.67 -35.97
N THR A 21 -33.45 -5.54 -34.94
CA THR A 21 -34.22 -6.58 -34.20
C THR A 21 -33.56 -7.91 -33.68
N PRO A 22 -34.20 -8.65 -32.74
CA PRO A 22 -33.66 -8.81 -31.40
C PRO A 22 -33.33 -10.27 -31.05
N SER A 23 -32.30 -10.51 -30.24
CA SER A 23 -32.14 -11.81 -29.58
C SER A 23 -32.40 -11.67 -28.09
N SER A 24 -33.62 -12.08 -27.76
CA SER A 24 -34.12 -12.36 -26.43
C SER A 24 -33.26 -13.44 -25.77
N LEU A 25 -32.59 -13.08 -24.67
CA LEU A 25 -32.18 -14.02 -23.63
C LEU A 25 -32.32 -13.33 -22.28
N THR A 26 -33.47 -13.61 -21.67
CA THR A 26 -33.68 -13.79 -20.23
C THR A 26 -32.54 -13.38 -19.30
N GLY A 27 -32.78 -12.30 -18.57
CA GLY A 27 -32.17 -12.06 -17.28
C GLY A 27 -33.18 -11.28 -16.45
N THR A 28 -34.08 -11.99 -15.77
CA THR A 28 -34.99 -11.43 -14.78
C THR A 28 -34.14 -10.79 -13.68
N ILE A 29 -33.76 -9.53 -13.86
CA ILE A 29 -33.15 -8.73 -12.81
C ILE A 29 -34.30 -8.34 -11.91
N SER A 30 -34.36 -9.00 -10.77
CA SER A 30 -35.22 -8.59 -9.66
C SER A 30 -35.01 -7.10 -9.42
N LEU A 31 -36.05 -6.30 -9.68
CA LEU A 31 -36.23 -5.00 -9.06
C LEU A 31 -36.01 -5.15 -7.54
N PRO A 32 -35.57 -4.12 -6.82
CA PRO A 32 -35.43 -4.21 -5.38
C PRO A 32 -36.82 -4.47 -4.81
N SER A 33 -37.06 -5.71 -4.39
CA SER A 33 -38.39 -6.27 -4.16
C SER A 33 -38.99 -5.87 -2.82
N SER A 34 -38.52 -4.78 -2.19
CA SER A 34 -39.15 -4.31 -0.95
C SER A 34 -38.88 -2.82 -0.70
N ASP A 35 -39.96 -2.07 -0.43
CA ASP A 35 -39.95 -0.69 0.10
C ASP A 35 -39.05 -0.58 1.36
N SER A 36 -38.93 -1.66 2.14
CA SER A 36 -38.04 -1.73 3.30
C SER A 36 -36.56 -1.47 3.00
N ASP A 37 -36.06 -1.94 1.86
CA ASP A 37 -34.64 -1.80 1.52
C ASP A 37 -34.25 -0.36 1.15
N LEU A 38 -35.18 0.39 0.56
CA LEU A 38 -35.02 1.80 0.23
C LEU A 38 -35.11 2.66 1.50
N ARG A 39 -36.10 2.37 2.36
CA ARG A 39 -36.23 3.00 3.68
C ARG A 39 -34.98 2.79 4.52
N GLU A 40 -34.35 1.62 4.43
CA GLU A 40 -33.08 1.35 5.09
C GLU A 40 -31.93 2.22 4.59
N LEU A 41 -31.90 2.57 3.29
CA LEU A 41 -30.87 3.41 2.71
C LEU A 41 -31.10 4.89 3.06
N GLU A 42 -32.35 5.33 3.04
CA GLU A 42 -32.77 6.64 3.52
C GLU A 42 -32.46 6.82 5.01
N ASN A 43 -32.76 5.81 5.82
CA ASN A 43 -32.38 5.78 7.24
C ASN A 43 -30.86 5.87 7.46
N ALA A 44 -30.04 5.30 6.56
CA ALA A 44 -28.59 5.42 6.66
C ALA A 44 -28.08 6.85 6.38
N LEU A 45 -28.79 7.59 5.53
CA LEU A 45 -28.53 9.02 5.32
C LEU A 45 -28.90 9.79 6.59
N LEU A 46 -30.13 9.66 7.08
CA LEU A 46 -30.61 10.40 8.26
C LEU A 46 -29.78 10.17 9.54
N LYS A 47 -29.25 8.95 9.73
CA LYS A 47 -28.46 8.61 10.93
C LYS A 47 -27.03 9.13 10.92
N LYS A 48 -26.48 9.52 9.77
CA LYS A 48 -25.05 9.86 9.63
C LYS A 48 -24.88 11.36 9.35
N PRO A 49 -23.85 12.00 9.94
CA PRO A 49 -23.64 13.44 9.78
C PRO A 49 -23.45 13.80 8.31
N GLY A 50 -24.18 14.82 7.87
CA GLY A 50 -24.20 15.28 6.48
C GLY A 50 -25.16 14.51 5.56
N GLY A 51 -25.96 13.57 6.07
CA GLY A 51 -27.04 12.95 5.30
C GLY A 51 -28.21 13.87 5.05
N GLU A 52 -28.61 14.65 6.06
CA GLU A 52 -29.65 15.68 5.96
C GLU A 52 -29.35 16.68 4.83
N ASP A 53 -28.11 17.20 4.79
CA ASP A 53 -27.66 18.13 3.75
C ASP A 53 -27.87 17.58 2.33
N ILE A 54 -27.63 16.27 2.14
CA ILE A 54 -27.81 15.61 0.82
C ILE A 54 -29.29 15.57 0.45
N LEU A 55 -30.15 15.22 1.41
CA LEU A 55 -31.60 15.12 1.18
C LEU A 55 -32.20 16.50 0.95
N GLU A 56 -31.76 17.51 1.68
CA GLU A 56 -32.23 18.89 1.54
C GLU A 56 -31.78 19.50 0.19
N GLU A 57 -30.50 19.37 -0.17
CA GLU A 57 -29.97 19.85 -1.45
C GLU A 57 -30.71 19.22 -2.64
N TYR A 58 -30.98 17.92 -2.56
CA TYR A 58 -31.73 17.24 -3.62
C TYR A 58 -33.19 17.70 -3.68
N LYS A 59 -33.85 17.90 -2.54
CA LYS A 59 -35.23 18.40 -2.49
C LYS A 59 -35.35 19.80 -3.10
N SER A 60 -34.33 20.65 -2.94
CA SER A 60 -34.33 22.01 -3.49
C SER A 60 -33.93 22.07 -4.97
N GLU A 61 -32.90 21.32 -5.39
CA GLU A 61 -32.28 21.48 -6.71
C GLU A 61 -32.61 20.34 -7.69
N ASN A 62 -33.22 19.25 -7.21
CA ASN A 62 -33.40 17.99 -7.94
C ASN A 62 -32.09 17.44 -8.55
N SER A 63 -30.96 17.84 -7.97
CA SER A 63 -29.61 17.48 -8.36
C SER A 63 -28.72 17.52 -7.13
N LEU A 64 -27.56 16.88 -7.23
CA LEU A 64 -26.52 17.01 -6.22
C LEU A 64 -25.27 17.62 -6.86
N MET A 65 -24.66 18.58 -6.16
CA MET A 65 -23.34 19.10 -6.47
C MET A 65 -22.28 18.01 -6.31
N HIS A 66 -21.15 18.19 -6.98
CA HIS A 66 -20.03 17.23 -6.93
C HIS A 66 -19.55 16.93 -5.50
N ARG A 67 -19.51 17.92 -4.61
CA ARG A 67 -19.14 17.74 -3.19
C ARG A 67 -20.14 16.81 -2.48
N THR A 68 -21.43 17.03 -2.69
CA THR A 68 -22.54 16.33 -2.05
C THR A 68 -22.68 14.90 -2.58
N ARG A 69 -22.46 14.67 -3.88
CA ARG A 69 -22.34 13.31 -4.45
C ARG A 69 -21.22 12.50 -3.81
N ARG A 70 -20.08 13.12 -3.52
CA ARG A 70 -18.97 12.45 -2.80
C ARG A 70 -19.36 12.13 -1.36
N GLN A 71 -20.07 13.04 -0.68
CA GLN A 71 -20.57 12.83 0.68
C GLN A 71 -21.56 11.66 0.73
N LEU A 72 -22.50 11.59 -0.21
CA LEU A 72 -23.42 10.48 -0.39
C LEU A 72 -22.70 9.13 -0.48
N VAL A 73 -21.75 9.01 -1.42
CA VAL A 73 -20.97 7.78 -1.60
C VAL A 73 -20.19 7.41 -0.32
N ASN A 74 -19.66 8.39 0.41
CA ASN A 74 -18.93 8.14 1.65
C ASN A 74 -19.83 7.60 2.77
N ILE A 75 -21.00 8.20 2.96
CA ILE A 75 -22.00 7.81 3.96
C ILE A 75 -22.47 6.39 3.67
N LEU A 76 -22.86 6.11 2.44
CA LEU A 76 -23.37 4.81 2.02
C LEU A 76 -22.30 3.71 2.06
N ALA A 77 -21.05 4.01 1.67
CA ALA A 77 -19.97 3.05 1.81
C ALA A 77 -19.63 2.76 3.28
N SER A 78 -19.67 3.77 4.16
CA SER A 78 -19.48 3.58 5.61
C SER A 78 -20.57 2.68 6.19
N ASP A 79 -21.82 2.98 5.87
CA ASP A 79 -22.99 2.22 6.32
C ASP A 79 -22.95 0.77 5.80
N MET A 80 -22.61 0.57 4.53
CA MET A 80 -22.42 -0.76 3.96
C MET A 80 -21.35 -1.58 4.70
N THR A 81 -20.23 -0.97 5.10
CA THR A 81 -19.19 -1.67 5.89
C THR A 81 -19.60 -1.95 7.33
N GLU A 82 -20.47 -1.13 7.90
CA GLU A 82 -20.99 -1.29 9.26
C GLU A 82 -22.00 -2.44 9.32
N ARG A 83 -22.89 -2.53 8.33
CA ARG A 83 -23.94 -3.57 8.27
C ARG A 83 -23.46 -4.91 7.75
N HIS A 84 -22.62 -4.92 6.71
CA HIS A 84 -22.25 -6.13 5.98
C HIS A 84 -20.79 -6.53 6.17
N GLY A 85 -20.05 -5.81 7.02
CA GLY A 85 -18.64 -6.06 7.28
C GLY A 85 -17.71 -5.47 6.21
N ARG A 86 -16.40 -5.74 6.35
CA ARG A 86 -15.35 -5.08 5.56
C ARG A 86 -15.36 -5.41 4.06
N ILE A 87 -15.95 -6.54 3.67
CA ILE A 87 -15.98 -7.00 2.28
C ILE A 87 -17.44 -7.27 1.90
N PRO A 88 -18.21 -6.21 1.56
CA PRO A 88 -19.56 -6.40 1.06
C PRO A 88 -19.58 -7.24 -0.21
N SER A 89 -20.59 -8.11 -0.34
CA SER A 89 -20.79 -8.98 -1.49
C SER A 89 -21.15 -8.19 -2.75
N ARG A 90 -21.05 -8.83 -3.93
CA ARG A 90 -21.47 -8.23 -5.20
C ARG A 90 -22.94 -7.78 -5.15
N GLN A 91 -23.83 -8.65 -4.66
CA GLN A 91 -25.26 -8.35 -4.55
C GLN A 91 -25.55 -7.16 -3.61
N GLN A 92 -24.81 -7.03 -2.51
CA GLN A 92 -24.97 -5.89 -1.60
C GLN A 92 -24.56 -4.58 -2.27
N LYS A 93 -23.48 -4.57 -3.05
CA LYS A 93 -23.04 -3.37 -3.79
C LYS A 93 -24.02 -2.98 -4.88
N GLU A 94 -24.54 -3.95 -5.63
CA GLU A 94 -25.59 -3.74 -6.63
C GLU A 94 -26.87 -3.18 -5.98
N LYS A 95 -27.28 -3.71 -4.83
CA LYS A 95 -28.43 -3.23 -4.06
C LYS A 95 -28.29 -1.75 -3.66
N TYR A 96 -27.12 -1.34 -3.15
CA TYR A 96 -26.89 0.07 -2.79
C TYR A 96 -26.83 0.97 -4.02
N ALA A 97 -26.18 0.54 -5.11
CA ALA A 97 -26.11 1.31 -6.34
C ALA A 97 -27.52 1.55 -6.94
N LEU A 98 -28.35 0.51 -6.94
CA LEU A 98 -29.73 0.60 -7.35
C LEU A 98 -30.54 1.54 -6.43
N GLY A 99 -30.37 1.41 -5.11
CA GLY A 99 -31.04 2.30 -4.16
C GLY A 99 -30.69 3.77 -4.32
N ILE A 100 -29.43 4.10 -4.70
CA ILE A 100 -29.03 5.48 -5.00
C ILE A 100 -29.85 6.05 -6.15
N ILE A 101 -29.92 5.36 -7.28
CA ILE A 101 -30.64 5.88 -8.45
C ILE A 101 -32.17 5.88 -8.25
N THR A 102 -32.68 5.08 -7.31
CA THR A 102 -34.09 5.10 -6.92
C THR A 102 -34.42 6.29 -6.03
N LEU A 103 -33.56 6.62 -5.05
CA LEU A 103 -33.74 7.79 -4.18
C LEU A 103 -33.41 9.11 -4.90
N PHE A 104 -32.44 9.07 -5.81
CA PHE A 104 -31.96 10.22 -6.57
C PHE A 104 -32.03 9.96 -8.08
N PRO A 105 -33.24 9.95 -8.69
CA PRO A 105 -33.41 9.63 -10.12
C PRO A 105 -32.55 10.45 -11.08
N SER A 106 -32.21 11.70 -10.76
CA SER A 106 -31.36 12.53 -11.63
C SER A 106 -29.89 12.10 -11.65
N LEU A 107 -29.48 11.21 -10.74
CA LEU A 107 -28.16 10.59 -10.76
C LEU A 107 -28.09 9.34 -11.66
N LYS A 108 -29.22 8.87 -12.20
CA LYS A 108 -29.25 7.72 -13.11
C LYS A 108 -28.50 8.07 -14.41
N ASP A 109 -27.65 7.16 -14.86
CA ASP A 109 -26.93 7.31 -16.13
C ASP A 109 -27.81 6.84 -17.29
N PRO A 110 -28.19 7.74 -18.23
CA PRO A 110 -29.02 7.37 -19.36
C PRO A 110 -28.31 6.49 -20.40
N PHE A 111 -26.97 6.42 -20.38
CA PHE A 111 -26.18 5.63 -21.32
C PHE A 111 -25.84 4.24 -20.81
N SER A 112 -26.21 3.94 -19.56
CA SER A 112 -25.88 2.68 -18.92
C SER A 112 -27.08 1.73 -18.90
N PRO A 113 -26.89 0.40 -19.11
CA PRO A 113 -28.00 -0.56 -19.25
C PRO A 113 -28.99 -0.53 -18.07
N LYS A 114 -28.49 -0.47 -16.83
CA LYS A 114 -29.32 -0.42 -15.61
C LYS A 114 -29.34 0.98 -14.99
N GLY A 115 -28.49 1.89 -15.46
CA GLY A 115 -28.40 3.27 -15.01
C GLY A 115 -27.63 3.50 -13.71
N TYR A 116 -27.14 2.46 -13.02
CA TYR A 116 -26.42 2.57 -11.74
C TYR A 116 -24.94 2.16 -11.82
N GLU A 117 -24.46 1.72 -12.97
CA GLU A 117 -23.15 1.07 -13.13
C GLU A 117 -21.99 2.00 -12.78
N HIS A 118 -22.15 3.31 -12.90
CA HIS A 118 -21.16 4.28 -12.44
C HIS A 118 -21.01 4.31 -10.90
N PHE A 119 -22.05 3.94 -10.14
CA PHE A 119 -21.94 3.69 -8.70
C PHE A 119 -21.37 2.30 -8.41
N TYR A 120 -21.86 1.27 -9.09
CA TYR A 120 -21.27 -0.07 -9.04
C TYR A 120 -21.59 -0.89 -10.30
N ASP A 121 -20.54 -1.28 -11.03
CA ASP A 121 -20.59 -2.23 -12.13
C ASP A 121 -20.23 -3.62 -11.60
N GLY A 122 -21.20 -4.52 -11.57
CA GLY A 122 -21.05 -5.89 -11.07
C GLY A 122 -20.19 -6.80 -11.96
N GLU A 123 -20.12 -6.54 -13.26
CA GLU A 123 -19.32 -7.31 -14.21
C GLU A 123 -17.84 -6.94 -14.10
N ARG A 124 -17.55 -5.63 -14.05
CA ARG A 124 -16.17 -5.12 -14.00
C ARG A 124 -15.64 -4.96 -12.57
N GLY A 125 -16.51 -4.99 -11.57
CA GLY A 125 -16.17 -4.70 -10.17
C GLY A 125 -15.71 -3.26 -9.96
N THR A 126 -16.23 -2.32 -10.74
CA THR A 126 -15.82 -0.90 -10.74
C THR A 126 -16.96 0.02 -10.27
N GLY A 127 -16.73 1.33 -10.21
CA GLY A 127 -17.70 2.34 -9.78
C GLY A 127 -17.32 3.06 -8.48
N TYR A 128 -18.06 4.13 -8.17
CA TYR A 128 -17.77 4.99 -7.01
C TYR A 128 -17.83 4.24 -5.67
N LEU A 129 -18.82 3.36 -5.48
CA LEU A 129 -18.92 2.54 -4.27
C LEU A 129 -17.77 1.54 -4.18
N ALA A 130 -17.41 0.88 -5.29
CA ALA A 130 -16.26 -0.03 -5.33
C ALA A 130 -14.95 0.69 -4.96
N TRP A 131 -14.71 1.87 -5.53
CA TRP A 131 -13.54 2.68 -5.21
C TRP A 131 -13.53 3.11 -3.74
N ARG A 132 -14.69 3.54 -3.22
CA ARG A 132 -14.76 4.01 -1.85
C ARG A 132 -14.57 2.88 -0.84
N LEU A 133 -15.20 1.73 -1.03
CA LEU A 133 -15.00 0.55 -0.17
C LEU A 133 -13.55 0.08 -0.16
N LYS A 134 -12.87 0.10 -1.31
CA LYS A 134 -11.44 -0.21 -1.43
C LYS A 134 -10.57 0.77 -0.63
N THR A 135 -10.91 2.05 -0.63
CA THR A 135 -10.12 3.07 0.10
C THR A 135 -10.45 3.12 1.59
N ILE A 136 -11.72 2.92 1.97
CA ILE A 136 -12.15 2.79 3.38
C ILE A 136 -11.44 1.62 4.06
N SER A 137 -11.38 0.45 3.40
CA SER A 137 -10.67 -0.74 3.91
C SER A 137 -9.18 -0.48 4.16
N ARG A 138 -8.52 0.31 3.30
CA ARG A 138 -7.11 0.69 3.47
C ARG A 138 -6.89 1.66 4.63
N THR A 139 -7.86 2.50 4.94
CA THR A 139 -7.81 3.43 6.08
C THR A 139 -8.30 2.83 7.41
N SER A 140 -9.21 1.85 7.37
CA SER A 140 -9.77 1.17 8.54
C SER A 140 -8.96 -0.04 9.00
N ALA A 141 -7.97 -0.47 8.22
CA ALA A 141 -6.79 -1.18 8.71
C ALA A 141 -6.03 -0.27 9.68
N LYS A 142 -6.60 -0.06 10.88
CA LYS A 142 -5.92 0.57 11.99
C LYS A 142 -4.69 -0.29 12.28
N ARG A 143 -3.53 0.32 12.04
CA ARG A 143 -2.33 0.11 12.85
C ARG A 143 -2.78 0.01 14.32
N PRO A 144 -2.23 -0.92 15.12
CA PRO A 144 -2.59 -1.07 16.52
C PRO A 144 -2.50 0.29 17.23
N VAL A 145 -3.48 0.53 18.11
CA VAL A 145 -3.69 1.76 18.88
C VAL A 145 -2.36 2.24 19.44
N LYS A 146 -1.91 3.42 18.99
CA LYS A 146 -0.80 4.12 19.63
C LYS A 146 -1.30 4.66 20.97
N ALA A 147 -0.92 3.98 22.05
CA ALA A 147 -0.58 4.70 23.27
C ALA A 147 0.38 5.84 22.86
N VAL A 148 0.09 7.05 23.37
CA VAL A 148 0.79 8.34 23.12
C VAL A 148 2.13 8.15 22.41
N SER A 149 2.16 8.33 21.08
CA SER A 149 3.42 8.18 20.37
C SER A 149 4.23 9.45 20.50
N VAL A 150 5.25 9.39 21.34
CA VAL A 150 6.55 10.03 21.09
C VAL A 150 6.85 9.89 19.59
N HIS A 151 7.29 10.97 18.95
CA HIS A 151 7.63 11.04 17.52
C HIS A 151 8.38 9.78 17.06
N GLN A 152 7.65 8.79 16.52
CA GLN A 152 8.30 7.61 15.95
C GLN A 152 8.96 8.05 14.66
N ALA A 153 10.29 8.00 14.64
CA ALA A 153 11.10 8.26 13.46
C ALA A 153 10.57 7.46 12.26
N GLN A 154 10.12 8.15 11.22
CA GLN A 154 9.86 7.52 9.93
C GLN A 154 11.19 7.39 9.16
N GLY A 155 11.33 6.34 8.36
CA GLY A 155 12.53 6.10 7.55
C GLY A 155 13.48 5.07 8.17
N PRO A 156 14.80 5.14 7.90
CA PRO A 156 15.75 4.09 8.23
C PRO A 156 15.98 3.86 9.73
N LYS A 157 15.64 4.87 10.55
CA LYS A 157 15.68 4.84 12.02
C LYS A 157 14.43 4.23 12.66
N ARG A 158 13.45 3.79 11.86
CA ARG A 158 12.25 3.12 12.37
C ARG A 158 12.62 1.71 12.84
N GLN A 159 12.39 1.41 14.11
CA GLN A 159 12.33 0.02 14.57
C GLN A 159 11.14 -0.68 13.91
N ARG A 160 11.42 -1.71 13.13
CA ARG A 160 10.42 -2.57 12.50
C ARG A 160 10.47 -3.92 13.20
N SER A 161 9.33 -4.37 13.71
CA SER A 161 9.15 -5.76 14.13
C SER A 161 9.07 -6.63 12.86
N ALA A 162 9.77 -7.75 12.83
CA ALA A 162 9.70 -8.68 11.71
C ALA A 162 8.28 -9.26 11.58
N THR A 163 7.82 -9.40 10.34
CA THR A 163 6.45 -9.86 10.02
C THR A 163 6.27 -11.35 10.33
N THR A 164 7.35 -12.12 10.33
CA THR A 164 7.35 -13.55 10.63
C THR A 164 8.66 -13.88 11.36
N LEU A 165 8.63 -13.85 12.69
CA LEU A 165 9.79 -14.23 13.51
C LEU A 165 9.84 -15.76 13.67
N PRO A 166 10.95 -16.42 13.27
CA PRO A 166 11.30 -17.72 13.82
C PRO A 166 11.61 -17.58 15.32
N GLN A 167 11.61 -18.70 16.05
CA GLN A 167 12.14 -18.75 17.42
C GLN A 167 13.54 -18.11 17.44
N GLN A 168 13.70 -17.05 18.24
CA GLN A 168 14.97 -16.34 18.41
C GLN A 168 15.72 -16.92 19.59
N LEU A 169 17.04 -17.00 19.47
CA LEU A 169 17.90 -17.38 20.57
C LEU A 169 18.12 -16.19 21.50
N ASP A 170 18.15 -16.45 22.80
CA ASP A 170 18.45 -15.49 23.86
C ASP A 170 19.66 -15.94 24.69
N GLY A 171 20.08 -15.09 25.63
CA GLY A 171 21.10 -15.41 26.63
C GLY A 171 22.40 -16.01 26.06
N ASP A 172 22.79 -17.15 26.61
CA ASP A 172 24.02 -17.88 26.23
C ASP A 172 23.92 -18.53 24.85
N ALA A 173 22.76 -19.07 24.47
CA ALA A 173 22.57 -19.69 23.16
C ALA A 173 22.75 -18.68 22.02
N CYS A 174 22.31 -17.43 22.23
CA CYS A 174 22.54 -16.34 21.29
C CYS A 174 24.04 -16.00 21.17
N ARG A 175 24.75 -15.90 22.32
CA ARG A 175 26.19 -15.64 22.35
C ARG A 175 26.99 -16.75 21.64
N GLU A 176 26.63 -18.00 21.89
CA GLU A 176 27.27 -19.15 21.25
C GLU A 176 27.03 -19.15 19.73
N ALA A 177 25.80 -18.89 19.29
CA ALA A 177 25.48 -18.79 17.87
C ALA A 177 26.25 -17.66 17.17
N ILE A 178 26.40 -16.49 17.82
CA ILE A 178 27.22 -15.38 17.30
C ILE A 178 28.69 -15.79 17.24
N SER A 179 29.22 -16.41 18.29
CA SER A 179 30.61 -16.91 18.30
C SER A 179 30.84 -17.92 17.16
N PHE A 180 29.89 -18.83 16.93
CA PHE A 180 29.93 -19.75 15.80
C PHE A 180 29.97 -19.00 14.46
N LEU A 181 29.14 -17.97 14.26
CA LEU A 181 29.09 -17.20 13.02
C LEU A 181 30.41 -16.46 12.74
N VAL A 182 31.18 -16.11 13.77
CA VAL A 182 32.51 -15.49 13.62
C VAL A 182 33.55 -16.50 13.11
N HIS A 183 33.50 -17.76 13.57
CA HIS A 183 34.56 -18.74 13.35
C HIS A 183 34.23 -19.82 12.31
N SER A 184 32.96 -20.01 11.95
CA SER A 184 32.51 -21.06 11.01
C SER A 184 32.07 -20.46 9.66
N PRO A 185 32.53 -21.02 8.52
CA PRO A 185 32.09 -20.64 7.19
C PRO A 185 31.02 -21.58 6.59
N ASP A 186 30.49 -22.55 7.35
CA ASP A 186 29.51 -23.51 6.82
C ASP A 186 28.19 -22.82 6.43
N GLU A 187 27.99 -22.58 5.13
CA GLU A 187 26.83 -21.88 4.59
C GLU A 187 25.50 -22.53 5.01
N ALA A 188 25.45 -23.86 5.11
CA ALA A 188 24.25 -24.60 5.50
C ALA A 188 23.81 -24.26 6.94
N SER A 189 24.76 -24.04 7.84
CA SER A 189 24.49 -23.67 9.24
C SER A 189 24.40 -22.16 9.46
N VAL A 190 25.05 -21.35 8.61
CA VAL A 190 25.08 -19.88 8.74
C VAL A 190 23.70 -19.27 8.55
N PHE A 191 22.94 -19.67 7.53
CA PHE A 191 21.62 -19.09 7.25
C PHE A 191 20.62 -19.26 8.42
N PRO A 192 20.39 -20.49 8.94
CA PRO A 192 19.52 -20.70 10.08
C PRO A 192 19.97 -19.95 11.32
N LYS A 193 21.28 -19.96 11.63
CA LYS A 193 21.82 -19.25 12.81
C LYS A 193 21.67 -17.74 12.68
N MET A 194 21.93 -17.16 11.51
CA MET A 194 21.64 -15.74 11.23
C MET A 194 20.17 -15.40 11.43
N LYS A 195 19.27 -16.30 11.03
CA LYS A 195 17.82 -16.14 11.20
C LYS A 195 17.39 -16.19 12.68
N MET A 196 18.03 -17.03 13.46
CA MET A 196 17.78 -17.23 14.90
C MET A 196 18.38 -16.12 15.76
N THR A 197 19.41 -15.43 15.29
CA THR A 197 20.03 -14.26 15.96
C THR A 197 19.56 -12.93 15.37
N PHE A 198 18.53 -12.95 14.52
CA PHE A 198 18.07 -11.79 13.76
C PHE A 198 17.67 -10.62 14.67
N GLN A 199 16.96 -10.88 15.77
CA GLN A 199 16.53 -9.83 16.70
C GLN A 199 17.74 -9.17 17.38
N HIS A 200 18.73 -9.96 17.82
CA HIS A 200 19.99 -9.42 18.35
C HIS A 200 20.70 -8.55 17.31
N GLY A 201 20.71 -8.99 16.05
CA GLY A 201 21.20 -8.20 14.93
C GLY A 201 20.44 -6.88 14.80
N GLN A 202 19.12 -6.90 14.79
CA GLN A 202 18.31 -5.67 14.72
C GLN A 202 18.63 -4.72 15.87
N ASP A 203 18.66 -5.21 17.11
CA ASP A 203 18.92 -4.41 18.30
C ASP A 203 20.31 -3.76 18.22
N LEU A 204 21.32 -4.53 17.82
CA LEU A 204 22.68 -4.04 17.61
C LEU A 204 22.74 -2.97 16.51
N VAL A 205 22.01 -3.17 15.41
CA VAL A 205 21.95 -2.19 14.32
C VAL A 205 21.23 -0.93 14.82
N HIS A 206 20.27 -1.01 15.76
CA HIS A 206 19.51 0.16 16.26
C HIS A 206 20.20 0.88 17.42
N ASP A 207 21.25 0.29 17.98
CA ASP A 207 22.08 0.88 19.03
C ASP A 207 23.04 1.94 18.46
N PRO A 208 22.88 3.25 18.80
CA PRO A 208 23.73 4.31 18.27
C PRO A 208 25.22 4.15 18.62
N GLN A 209 25.54 3.50 19.74
CA GLN A 209 26.91 3.33 20.23
C GLN A 209 27.58 2.08 19.65
N ARG A 210 26.78 1.05 19.34
CA ARG A 210 27.29 -0.27 18.92
C ARG A 210 27.04 -0.61 17.45
N SER A 211 26.29 0.22 16.73
CA SER A 211 25.98 0.01 15.31
C SER A 211 27.21 -0.12 14.39
N THR A 212 28.35 0.46 14.76
CA THR A 212 29.62 0.31 14.01
C THR A 212 30.23 -1.09 14.12
N ASP A 213 29.85 -1.86 15.13
CA ASP A 213 30.37 -3.20 15.37
C ASP A 213 29.50 -4.30 14.73
N VAL A 214 28.40 -3.96 14.06
CA VAL A 214 27.49 -4.92 13.41
C VAL A 214 28.24 -5.90 12.51
N PHE A 215 29.18 -5.42 11.70
CA PHE A 215 29.96 -6.29 10.82
C PHE A 215 31.09 -7.05 11.53
N LYS A 216 31.50 -6.60 12.72
CA LYS A 216 32.41 -7.37 13.56
C LYS A 216 31.68 -8.52 14.24
N THR A 217 30.44 -8.28 14.68
CA THR A 217 29.57 -9.29 15.30
C THR A 217 28.97 -10.26 14.28
N PHE A 218 28.62 -9.77 13.09
CA PHE A 218 28.05 -10.55 12.00
C PHE A 218 28.89 -10.40 10.73
N PRO A 219 30.12 -10.95 10.72
CA PRO A 219 31.02 -10.84 9.57
C PRO A 219 30.47 -11.53 8.33
N ARG A 220 29.57 -12.51 8.50
CA ARG A 220 29.00 -13.31 7.41
C ARG A 220 28.20 -12.51 6.39
N PHE A 221 27.73 -11.30 6.75
CA PHE A 221 27.12 -10.40 5.77
C PHE A 221 28.06 -9.93 4.66
N LEU A 222 29.37 -10.05 4.85
CA LEU A 222 30.40 -9.54 3.94
C LEU A 222 30.88 -10.56 2.91
N ASP A 223 30.68 -11.86 3.17
CA ASP A 223 31.20 -12.99 2.39
C ASP A 223 30.10 -13.96 1.93
N VAL A 224 29.02 -14.18 2.71
CA VAL A 224 27.91 -15.07 2.34
C VAL A 224 26.81 -14.32 1.58
N LYS A 225 26.57 -14.73 0.33
CA LYS A 225 25.52 -14.14 -0.52
C LYS A 225 24.14 -14.52 -0.02
N GLY A 226 23.17 -13.59 -0.10
CA GLY A 226 21.75 -13.88 0.20
C GLY A 226 21.30 -13.61 1.63
N LEU A 227 22.21 -13.49 2.61
CA LEU A 227 21.86 -13.17 4.00
C LEU A 227 21.12 -11.83 4.14
N VAL A 228 21.53 -10.82 3.38
CA VAL A 228 20.85 -9.52 3.39
C VAL A 228 19.43 -9.63 2.84
N ASN A 229 19.20 -10.49 1.84
CA ASN A 229 17.86 -10.73 1.32
C ASN A 229 17.00 -11.52 2.30
N GLN A 230 17.60 -12.48 3.04
CA GLN A 230 16.93 -13.16 4.15
C GLN A 230 16.42 -12.16 5.20
N ASP A 231 17.28 -11.24 5.64
CA ASP A 231 16.91 -10.23 6.63
C ASP A 231 15.88 -9.24 6.09
N PHE A 232 15.99 -8.88 4.80
CA PHE A 232 14.98 -8.06 4.14
C PHE A 232 13.61 -8.76 4.11
N LEU A 233 13.58 -10.06 3.79
CA LEU A 233 12.38 -10.88 3.82
C LEU A 233 11.76 -10.94 5.22
N LEU A 234 12.58 -11.10 6.27
CA LEU A 234 12.11 -11.07 7.66
C LEU A 234 11.49 -9.71 8.04
N LEU A 235 12.12 -8.61 7.63
CA LEU A 235 11.68 -7.26 7.95
C LEU A 235 10.44 -6.80 7.18
N PHE A 236 10.32 -7.17 5.91
CA PHE A 236 9.33 -6.59 5.00
C PHE A 236 8.36 -7.60 4.39
N GLY A 237 8.58 -8.89 4.61
CA GLY A 237 7.80 -9.97 4.03
C GLY A 237 8.13 -10.27 2.57
N ALA A 238 7.69 -11.44 2.11
CA ALA A 238 7.94 -11.95 0.76
C ALA A 238 7.42 -11.01 -0.34
N GLU A 239 6.19 -10.50 -0.19
CA GLU A 239 5.58 -9.63 -1.20
C GLU A 239 6.37 -8.34 -1.44
N THR A 240 6.83 -7.69 -0.36
CA THR A 240 7.60 -6.45 -0.46
C THR A 240 8.99 -6.70 -1.04
N ALA A 241 9.63 -7.81 -0.62
CA ALA A 241 10.93 -8.21 -1.16
C ALA A 241 10.86 -8.47 -2.66
N SER A 242 9.87 -9.25 -3.13
CA SER A 242 9.67 -9.53 -4.55
C SER A 242 9.48 -8.24 -5.35
N LYS A 243 8.59 -7.34 -4.91
CA LYS A 243 8.35 -6.05 -5.59
C LYS A 243 9.59 -5.15 -5.64
N MET A 244 10.43 -5.19 -4.60
CA MET A 244 11.68 -4.44 -4.58
C MET A 244 12.67 -5.02 -5.61
N LEU A 245 12.79 -6.35 -5.67
CA LEU A 245 13.66 -7.05 -6.62
C LEU A 245 13.21 -6.83 -8.07
N GLU A 246 11.91 -6.87 -8.36
CA GLU A 246 11.34 -6.57 -9.69
C GLU A 246 11.76 -5.20 -10.22
N LYS A 247 11.83 -4.20 -9.33
CA LYS A 247 12.18 -2.82 -9.68
C LYS A 247 13.64 -2.49 -9.38
N TRP A 248 14.46 -3.49 -9.08
CA TRP A 248 15.81 -3.26 -8.60
C TRP A 248 16.67 -2.53 -9.63
N ASP A 249 16.85 -3.12 -10.80
CA ASP A 249 17.72 -2.55 -11.84
C ASP A 249 17.14 -1.27 -12.47
N THR A 250 15.81 -1.14 -12.52
CA THR A 250 15.15 0.00 -13.16
C THR A 250 15.04 1.22 -12.26
N SER A 251 14.76 1.05 -10.97
CA SER A 251 14.32 2.15 -10.09
C SER A 251 15.16 2.33 -8.84
N PHE A 252 15.76 1.27 -8.30
CA PHE A 252 16.41 1.31 -6.98
C PHE A 252 17.93 1.34 -7.07
N LYS A 253 18.55 0.47 -7.87
CA LYS A 253 20.01 0.31 -7.96
C LYS A 253 20.77 1.64 -8.10
N LEU A 254 20.35 2.50 -9.04
CA LEU A 254 20.97 3.81 -9.24
C LEU A 254 20.79 4.75 -8.05
N LYS A 255 19.61 4.74 -7.42
CA LYS A 255 19.32 5.54 -6.22
C LYS A 255 20.17 5.08 -5.05
N PHE A 256 20.25 3.77 -4.82
CA PHE A 256 21.10 3.18 -3.78
C PHE A 256 22.58 3.52 -3.97
N ILE A 257 23.11 3.43 -5.19
CA ILE A 257 24.49 3.81 -5.50
C ILE A 257 24.70 5.31 -5.27
N LYS A 258 23.76 6.15 -5.70
CA LYS A 258 23.84 7.62 -5.52
C LYS A 258 23.86 8.00 -4.05
N GLU A 259 23.01 7.39 -3.23
CA GLU A 259 23.00 7.61 -1.78
C GLU A 259 24.29 7.07 -1.13
N ALA A 260 24.73 5.87 -1.52
CA ALA A 260 25.93 5.26 -0.96
C ALA A 260 27.22 6.07 -1.25
N LYS A 261 27.28 6.81 -2.36
CA LYS A 261 28.41 7.70 -2.69
C LYS A 261 28.46 8.99 -1.87
N GLN A 262 27.36 9.42 -1.25
CA GLN A 262 27.29 10.68 -0.51
C GLN A 262 27.79 10.57 0.93
N LEU A 263 28.37 9.43 1.30
CA LEU A 263 28.66 9.07 2.69
C LEU A 263 30.16 9.07 2.94
N THR A 264 30.52 9.14 4.21
CA THR A 264 31.91 9.02 4.65
C THR A 264 32.51 7.73 4.11
N PRO A 265 33.54 7.80 3.25
CA PRO A 265 34.17 6.63 2.69
C PRO A 265 34.86 5.81 3.77
N THR A 266 34.44 4.55 3.95
CA THR A 266 35.18 3.54 4.73
C THR A 266 35.73 2.46 3.80
N THR A 267 36.72 1.70 4.26
CA THR A 267 37.31 0.59 3.48
C THR A 267 36.23 -0.41 3.04
N GLU A 268 35.31 -0.76 3.93
CA GLU A 268 34.19 -1.66 3.67
C GLU A 268 33.20 -1.05 2.66
N LEU A 269 32.85 0.23 2.82
CA LEU A 269 31.95 0.92 1.91
C LEU A 269 32.55 1.01 0.50
N CYS A 270 33.84 1.32 0.38
CA CYS A 270 34.54 1.33 -0.90
C CYS A 270 34.58 -0.06 -1.54
N ARG A 271 34.82 -1.12 -0.75
CA ARG A 271 34.78 -2.52 -1.23
C ARG A 271 33.40 -2.90 -1.75
N LEU A 272 32.34 -2.59 -0.99
CA LEU A 272 30.97 -2.91 -1.36
C LEU A 272 30.47 -2.09 -2.56
N LEU A 273 30.86 -0.81 -2.65
CA LEU A 273 30.58 0.04 -3.83
C LEU A 273 31.28 -0.48 -5.09
N LYS A 274 32.52 -0.98 -4.99
CA LYS A 274 33.20 -1.64 -6.11
C LYS A 274 32.46 -2.91 -6.54
N ALA A 275 32.10 -3.77 -5.59
CA ALA A 275 31.33 -5.00 -5.85
C ALA A 275 29.92 -4.73 -6.39
N SER A 276 29.33 -3.57 -6.08
CA SER A 276 28.02 -3.18 -6.61
C SER A 276 28.01 -2.87 -8.11
N LYS A 277 29.14 -2.41 -8.66
CA LYS A 277 29.30 -2.12 -10.10
C LYS A 277 29.29 -3.40 -10.93
N THR A 278 29.70 -4.53 -10.34
CA THR A 278 29.73 -5.86 -10.94
C THR A 278 28.45 -6.69 -10.66
N GLY A 279 27.47 -6.12 -9.96
CA GLY A 279 26.09 -6.59 -9.97
C GLY A 279 25.72 -7.64 -8.92
N THR A 280 25.25 -7.21 -7.75
CA THR A 280 24.27 -7.98 -6.97
C THR A 280 23.47 -7.06 -6.05
N VAL A 281 22.15 -7.30 -5.95
CA VAL A 281 21.22 -6.57 -5.06
C VAL A 281 21.69 -6.58 -3.60
N THR A 282 22.29 -7.70 -3.20
CA THR A 282 22.76 -7.98 -1.84
C THR A 282 23.85 -7.01 -1.37
N SER A 283 24.83 -6.69 -2.20
CA SER A 283 25.96 -5.81 -1.85
C SER A 283 25.51 -4.37 -1.58
N LEU A 284 24.49 -3.88 -2.30
CA LEU A 284 23.96 -2.52 -2.16
C LEU A 284 22.94 -2.39 -1.03
N LEU A 285 22.15 -3.44 -0.78
CA LEU A 285 21.32 -3.48 0.42
C LEU A 285 22.18 -3.55 1.68
N CYS A 286 23.28 -4.32 1.65
CA CYS A 286 24.28 -4.36 2.73
C CYS A 286 24.84 -2.95 2.97
N CYS A 287 25.29 -2.26 1.91
CA CYS A 287 25.71 -0.85 1.99
C CYS A 287 24.65 -0.01 2.68
N PHE A 288 23.42 0.00 2.15
CA PHE A 288 22.38 0.93 2.59
C PHE A 288 21.89 0.66 4.02
N PHE A 289 21.87 -0.61 4.46
CA PHE A 289 21.54 -0.98 5.83
C PHE A 289 22.60 -0.50 6.83
N SER A 290 23.89 -0.65 6.50
CA SER A 290 25.00 -0.16 7.34
C SER A 290 25.09 1.36 7.38
N ILE A 291 24.70 1.99 6.29
CA ILE A 291 24.81 3.43 6.05
C ILE A 291 23.69 4.23 6.70
N SER A 292 22.48 3.67 6.70
CA SER A 292 21.27 4.30 7.23
C SER A 292 21.37 4.73 8.70
N ARG A 293 22.47 4.38 9.37
CA ARG A 293 22.65 4.54 10.81
C ARG A 293 24.00 5.09 11.25
N HIS A 294 24.87 5.54 10.33
CA HIS A 294 25.97 6.41 10.75
C HIS A 294 25.40 7.78 11.20
N PRO A 295 25.62 8.23 12.44
CA PRO A 295 25.23 9.57 12.85
C PRO A 295 26.24 10.56 12.28
N GLN A 296 25.99 11.07 11.08
CA GLN A 296 26.65 12.29 10.59
C GLN A 296 25.64 13.23 9.95
N ARG A 297 24.95 13.96 10.84
CA ARG A 297 24.62 15.38 10.64
C ARG A 297 24.80 16.06 11.99
N GLU A 298 26.04 16.16 12.43
CA GLU A 298 26.42 17.25 13.33
C GLU A 298 26.79 18.47 12.50
N GLY A 299 26.22 19.62 12.85
CA GLY A 299 26.79 20.92 12.54
C GLY A 299 26.73 21.40 11.09
N ARG A 300 25.58 21.94 10.67
CA ARG A 300 25.62 23.17 9.88
C ARG A 300 24.79 24.22 10.61
N GLY A 301 25.44 24.91 11.55
CA GLY A 301 24.91 26.13 12.14
C GLY A 301 24.69 27.19 11.05
N PRO A 302 23.80 28.17 11.29
CA PRO A 302 23.55 29.22 10.32
C PRO A 302 24.80 30.10 10.20
N LYS A 303 25.27 30.29 8.97
CA LYS A 303 26.02 31.48 8.55
C LYS A 303 25.26 32.09 7.40
#